data_AF-C0PE96-F1
#
_entry.id   AF-C0PE96-F1
#
_cell.length_a   1.000
_cell.length_b   1.000
_cell.length_c   1.000
_cell.angle_alpha   90.00
_cell.angle_beta   90.00
_cell.angle_gamma   90.00
#
_symmetry.space_group_name_H-M   'P 1'
#
loop_
_entity.id
_entity.type
_entity.pdbx_description
1 polymer ?
#
loop_
_entity_poly.entity_id
_entity_poly.type
_entity_poly.pdbx_seq_one_letter_code
_entity_poly.pdbx_strand_id
1 'polypeptide(L)'
;MVFYFKARPEAGDYTIFMGLDKYENEDLIKYGFPEDIWFHVDKMSSAHVYVRLNKGQSMDDMSEGLLEDCAQLVKANSIQGNKVNNIDVVYTPWYNLKKTPSMDVGQVGFHNPKLVRAH
;
A
#
# COMPACT_ATOMS: atom_id res chain seq x y z
N MET A 1 0.67 7.90 14.46
CA MET A 1 -0.77 7.56 14.48
C MET A 1 -1.11 6.74 13.23
N VAL A 2 -2.06 5.80 13.30
CA VAL A 2 -2.55 5.05 12.11
C VAL A 2 -3.95 5.53 11.77
N PHE A 3 -4.17 5.87 10.50
CA PHE A 3 -5.48 6.22 9.97
C PHE A 3 -6.17 4.99 9.39
N TYR A 4 -7.49 4.92 9.56
CA TYR A 4 -8.34 3.85 9.05
C TYR A 4 -9.45 4.45 8.20
N PHE A 5 -9.70 3.81 7.06
CA PHE A 5 -10.71 4.19 6.09
C PHE A 5 -11.53 2.96 5.72
N LYS A 6 -12.78 3.18 5.36
CA LYS A 6 -13.60 2.17 4.70
C LYS A 6 -13.56 2.43 3.20
N ALA A 7 -13.42 1.35 2.42
CA ALA A 7 -13.57 1.43 0.98
C ALA A 7 -14.98 1.92 0.62
N ARG A 8 -15.13 2.43 -0.60
CA ARG A 8 -16.46 2.77 -1.14
C ARG A 8 -17.40 1.55 -1.05
N PRO A 9 -18.68 1.71 -0.70
CA PRO A 9 -19.62 0.59 -0.60
C PRO A 9 -19.69 -0.27 -1.86
N GLU A 10 -19.51 0.33 -3.03
CA GLU A 10 -19.52 -0.35 -4.33
C GLU A 10 -18.27 -1.20 -4.56
N ALA A 11 -17.16 -0.87 -3.89
CA ALA A 11 -15.90 -1.61 -3.96
C ALA A 11 -15.88 -2.82 -3.00
N GLY A 12 -16.76 -2.82 -1.97
CA GLY A 12 -16.91 -3.89 -0.98
C GLY A 12 -16.55 -3.44 0.45
N ASP A 13 -16.77 -4.32 1.44
CA ASP A 13 -16.40 -4.03 2.84
C ASP A 13 -14.92 -4.35 3.09
N TYR A 14 -14.06 -3.40 2.74
CA TYR A 14 -12.63 -3.47 2.98
C TYR A 14 -12.19 -2.39 3.95
N THR A 15 -11.18 -2.73 4.75
CA THR A 15 -10.51 -1.77 5.64
C THR A 15 -9.19 -1.37 5.01
N ILE A 16 -9.08 -0.08 4.72
CA ILE A 16 -7.85 0.56 4.22
C ILE A 16 -7.20 1.28 5.40
N PHE A 17 -5.89 1.21 5.55
CA PHE A 17 -5.17 1.86 6.63
C PHE A 17 -3.81 2.40 6.18
N MET A 18 -3.35 3.45 6.85
CA MET A 18 -2.16 4.20 6.46
C MET A 18 -1.46 4.77 7.69
N GLY A 19 -0.13 4.68 7.73
CA GLY A 19 0.67 5.34 8.76
C GLY A 19 0.69 6.86 8.56
N LEU A 20 0.72 7.62 9.66
CA LEU A 20 0.88 9.07 9.61
C LEU A 20 2.26 9.44 9.05
N ASP A 21 3.30 8.73 9.47
CA ASP A 21 4.65 8.95 8.97
C ASP A 21 5.45 7.65 8.79
N LYS A 22 6.73 7.80 8.45
CA LYS A 22 7.65 6.70 8.20
C LYS A 22 7.88 5.77 9.40
N TYR A 23 7.70 6.24 10.63
CA TYR A 23 7.85 5.42 11.83
C TYR A 23 6.64 4.50 12.01
N GLU A 24 5.42 5.00 11.81
CA GLU A 24 4.24 4.12 11.80
C GLU A 24 4.26 3.15 10.63
N ASN A 25 4.83 3.53 9.48
CA ASN A 25 4.99 2.62 8.37
C ASN A 25 5.88 1.41 8.74
N GLU A 26 6.92 1.58 9.57
CA GLU A 26 7.74 0.46 10.07
C GLU A 26 6.91 -0.49 10.95
N ASP A 27 6.09 0.05 11.85
CA ASP A 27 5.22 -0.77 12.69
C ASP A 27 4.17 -1.52 11.86
N LEU A 28 3.57 -0.87 10.86
CA LEU A 28 2.62 -1.52 9.95
C LEU A 28 3.29 -2.64 9.14
N ILE A 29 4.55 -2.46 8.71
CA ILE A 29 5.32 -3.54 8.08
C ILE A 29 5.58 -4.67 9.08
N LYS A 30 5.86 -4.38 10.35
CA LYS A 30 6.17 -5.41 11.33
C LYS A 30 4.97 -6.27 11.73
N TYR A 31 3.77 -5.69 11.76
CA TYR A 31 2.55 -6.34 12.25
C TYR A 31 1.51 -6.63 11.15
N GLY A 32 1.92 -6.59 9.88
CA GLY A 32 1.04 -6.91 8.76
C GLY A 32 0.61 -8.37 8.72
N PHE A 33 -0.49 -8.61 8.01
CA PHE A 33 -1.10 -9.92 7.82
C PHE A 33 -0.86 -10.42 6.39
N PRO A 34 -0.92 -11.76 6.15
CA PRO A 34 -0.81 -12.32 4.80
C PRO A 34 -1.83 -11.76 3.80
N GLU A 35 -3.00 -11.34 4.29
CA GLU A 35 -4.09 -10.74 3.51
C GLU A 35 -3.91 -9.24 3.23
N ASP A 36 -2.88 -8.61 3.79
CA ASP A 36 -2.62 -7.18 3.57
C ASP A 36 -1.91 -6.97 2.23
N ILE A 37 -2.46 -6.07 1.41
CA ILE A 37 -1.82 -5.59 0.17
C ILE A 37 -1.28 -4.20 0.43
N TRP A 38 0.00 -4.01 0.16
CA TRP A 38 0.73 -2.76 0.34
C TRP A 38 0.76 -1.95 -0.96
N PHE A 39 0.61 -0.64 -0.85
CA PHE A 39 0.59 0.34 -1.93
C PHE A 39 1.60 1.46 -1.67
N HIS A 40 2.24 1.93 -2.74
CA HIS A 40 3.18 3.04 -2.72
C HIS A 40 3.32 3.68 -4.09
N VAL A 41 3.57 4.99 -4.13
CA VAL A 41 3.84 5.70 -5.38
C VAL A 41 5.18 5.24 -5.97
N ASP A 42 5.24 4.91 -7.26
CA ASP A 42 6.48 4.45 -7.86
C ASP A 42 7.55 5.55 -7.86
N LYS A 43 8.79 5.19 -7.49
CA LYS A 43 9.99 6.05 -7.49
C LYS A 43 9.89 7.38 -6.72
N MET A 44 8.81 7.65 -5.98
CA MET A 44 8.61 8.87 -5.21
C MET A 44 8.25 8.55 -3.77
N SER A 45 8.69 9.41 -2.85
CA SER A 45 8.29 9.28 -1.45
C SER A 45 6.78 9.46 -1.28
N SER A 46 6.13 8.53 -0.59
CA SER A 46 4.71 8.55 -0.29
C SER A 46 4.40 7.82 1.01
N ALA A 47 3.20 8.00 1.54
CA ALA A 47 2.72 7.16 2.64
C ALA A 47 2.66 5.68 2.22
N HIS A 48 2.66 4.77 3.20
CA HIS A 48 2.38 3.35 2.95
C HIS A 48 0.90 3.12 3.20
N VAL A 49 0.16 2.79 2.15
CA VAL A 49 -1.26 2.44 2.25
C VAL A 49 -1.39 0.92 2.21
N TYR A 50 -2.29 0.40 3.01
CA TYR A 50 -2.61 -1.01 3.05
C TYR A 50 -4.11 -1.22 2.91
N VAL A 51 -4.50 -2.29 2.26
CA VAL A 51 -5.87 -2.82 2.33
C VAL A 51 -5.81 -4.25 2.82
N ARG A 52 -6.68 -4.59 3.78
CA ARG A 52 -6.83 -5.97 4.25
C ARG A 52 -7.91 -6.66 3.44
N LEU A 53 -7.52 -7.68 2.68
CA LEU A 53 -8.47 -8.52 1.95
C LEU A 53 -9.17 -9.51 2.89
N ASN A 54 -10.30 -10.07 2.43
CA ASN A 54 -10.95 -11.15 3.15
C ASN A 54 -10.14 -12.45 3.02
N LYS A 55 -10.32 -13.35 3.97
CA LYS A 55 -9.63 -14.65 3.97
C LYS A 55 -9.88 -15.40 2.65
N GLY A 56 -8.79 -15.86 2.03
CA GLY A 56 -8.82 -16.60 0.78
C GLY A 56 -8.82 -15.73 -0.49
N GLN A 57 -8.88 -14.41 -0.36
CA GLN A 57 -8.70 -13.49 -1.48
C GLN A 57 -7.23 -13.18 -1.74
N SER A 58 -6.96 -12.72 -2.96
CA SER A 58 -5.66 -12.33 -3.46
C SER A 58 -5.76 -10.98 -4.21
N MET A 59 -4.61 -10.49 -4.69
CA MET A 59 -4.59 -9.28 -5.53
C MET A 59 -5.43 -9.41 -6.81
N ASP A 60 -5.67 -10.65 -7.28
CA ASP A 60 -6.49 -10.90 -8.48
C ASP A 60 -8.00 -10.71 -8.22
N ASP A 61 -8.42 -10.70 -6.96
CA ASP A 61 -9.81 -10.54 -6.55
C ASP A 61 -10.17 -9.07 -6.25
N MET A 62 -9.21 -8.15 -6.37
CA MET A 62 -9.43 -6.74 -6.11
C MET A 62 -10.19 -6.08 -7.25
N SER A 63 -11.28 -5.38 -6.93
CA SER A 63 -12.03 -4.60 -7.92
C SER A 63 -11.24 -3.37 -8.36
N GLU A 64 -11.52 -2.88 -9.57
CA GLU A 64 -10.92 -1.64 -10.09
C GLU A 64 -11.18 -0.46 -9.15
N GLY A 65 -12.40 -0.34 -8.61
CA GLY A 65 -12.72 0.71 -7.64
C GLY A 65 -11.92 0.64 -6.34
N LEU A 66 -11.59 -0.57 -5.85
CA LEU A 66 -10.75 -0.73 -4.66
C LEU A 66 -9.28 -0.35 -4.94
N LEU A 67 -8.78 -0.73 -6.12
CA LEU A 67 -7.44 -0.35 -6.58
C LEU A 67 -7.33 1.17 -6.71
N GLU A 68 -8.32 1.82 -7.32
CA GLU A 68 -8.38 3.28 -7.42
C GLU A 68 -8.42 3.95 -6.04
N ASP A 69 -9.22 3.45 -5.09
CA ASP A 69 -9.30 4.02 -3.74
C ASP A 69 -7.92 4.03 -3.06
N CYS A 70 -7.20 2.92 -3.15
CA CYS A 70 -5.86 2.78 -2.57
C CYS A 70 -4.83 3.66 -3.31
N ALA A 71 -4.88 3.67 -4.65
CA ALA A 71 -3.97 4.43 -5.48
C ALA A 71 -4.15 5.95 -5.31
N GLN A 72 -5.39 6.43 -5.26
CA GLN A 72 -5.67 7.85 -5.02
C GLN A 72 -5.25 8.26 -3.61
N LEU A 73 -5.50 7.42 -2.60
CA LEU A 73 -5.08 7.71 -1.23
C LEU A 73 -3.55 7.82 -1.11
N VAL A 74 -2.81 6.90 -1.73
CA VAL A 74 -1.34 6.92 -1.65
C VAL A 74 -0.74 8.09 -2.44
N LYS A 75 -1.31 8.40 -3.61
CA LYS A 75 -0.92 9.56 -4.41
C LYS A 75 -1.18 10.87 -3.66
N ALA A 76 -2.35 11.02 -3.06
CA ALA A 76 -2.73 12.21 -2.28
C ALA A 76 -1.78 12.46 -1.10
N ASN A 77 -1.22 11.38 -0.53
CA ASN A 77 -0.26 11.42 0.56
C ASN A 77 1.21 11.33 0.09
N SER A 78 1.48 11.70 -1.16
CA SER A 78 2.83 11.92 -1.69
C SER A 78 3.09 13.41 -1.91
N ILE A 79 4.15 13.96 -1.32
CA ILE A 79 4.51 15.39 -1.45
C ILE A 79 4.75 15.79 -2.91
N GLN A 80 5.41 14.91 -3.67
CA GLN A 80 5.72 15.12 -5.08
C GLN A 80 4.70 14.44 -5.99
N GLY A 81 4.34 13.19 -5.71
CA GLY A 81 3.42 12.39 -6.54
C GLY A 81 2.03 13.02 -6.68
N ASN A 82 1.53 13.71 -5.65
CA ASN A 82 0.24 14.40 -5.72
C ASN A 82 0.21 15.55 -6.76
N LYS A 83 1.37 16.09 -7.12
CA LYS A 83 1.48 17.19 -8.10
C LYS A 83 1.67 16.69 -9.53
N VAL A 84 1.83 15.38 -9.72
CA VAL A 84 2.03 14.77 -11.03
C VAL A 84 0.68 14.33 -11.58
N ASN A 85 0.44 14.62 -12.86
CA ASN A 85 -0.81 14.23 -13.53
C ASN A 85 -0.99 12.70 -13.52
N ASN A 86 -0.02 11.98 -14.10
CA ASN A 86 -0.02 10.53 -14.21
C ASN A 86 1.22 9.97 -13.50
N ILE A 87 1.01 9.06 -12.56
CA ILE A 87 2.09 8.39 -11.83
C ILE A 87 1.64 6.98 -11.51
N ASP A 88 2.55 6.03 -11.71
CA ASP A 88 2.28 4.62 -11.40
C ASP A 88 2.22 4.44 -9.89
N VAL A 89 1.23 3.67 -9.43
CA VAL A 89 1.19 3.19 -8.05
C VAL A 89 1.54 1.71 -8.06
N VAL A 90 2.60 1.35 -7.34
CA VAL A 90 2.98 -0.05 -7.17
C VAL A 90 2.24 -0.67 -6.00
N TYR A 91 1.86 -1.94 -6.16
CA TYR A 91 1.26 -2.72 -5.11
C TYR A 91 1.73 -4.17 -5.11
N THR A 92 1.77 -4.75 -3.92
CA THR A 92 2.26 -6.12 -3.69
C THR A 92 1.68 -6.67 -2.38
N PRO A 93 1.60 -8.00 -2.19
CA PRO A 93 1.24 -8.54 -0.88
C PRO A 93 2.29 -8.19 0.16
N TRP A 94 1.86 -7.97 1.40
CA TRP A 94 2.71 -7.59 2.53
C TRP A 94 3.88 -8.57 2.73
N TYR A 95 3.64 -9.87 2.60
CA TYR A 95 4.67 -10.90 2.75
C TYR A 95 5.80 -10.81 1.71
N ASN A 96 5.60 -10.06 0.61
CA ASN A 96 6.63 -9.83 -0.39
C ASN A 96 7.54 -8.63 -0.03
N LEU A 97 7.19 -7.84 0.98
CA LEU A 97 8.03 -6.74 1.46
C LEU A 97 9.27 -7.28 2.15
N LYS A 98 10.42 -6.77 1.75
CA LYS A 98 11.73 -7.11 2.31
C LYS A 98 12.33 -5.88 2.99
N LYS A 99 12.46 -5.94 4.31
CA LYS A 99 13.16 -4.92 5.11
C LYS A 99 14.45 -5.51 5.66
N THR A 100 15.58 -4.81 5.48
CA THR A 100 16.88 -5.21 6.04
C THR A 100 17.42 -4.16 7.01
N PRO A 101 18.25 -4.51 8.02
CA PRO A 101 18.79 -3.54 8.98
C PRO A 101 19.59 -2.38 8.36
N SER A 102 20.13 -2.57 7.15
CA SER A 102 20.89 -1.54 6.43
C SER A 102 20.02 -0.57 5.62
N MET A 103 18.70 -0.75 5.59
CA MET A 103 17.78 0.13 4.86
C MET A 103 17.34 1.28 5.75
N ASP A 104 17.23 2.47 5.18
CA ASP A 104 16.74 3.65 5.88
C ASP A 104 15.28 3.48 6.32
N VAL A 105 14.85 4.23 7.34
CA VAL A 105 13.45 4.22 7.81
C VAL A 105 12.51 4.64 6.67
N GLY A 106 11.47 3.82 6.43
CA GLY A 106 10.54 3.96 5.31
C GLY A 106 10.98 3.27 4.02
N GLN A 107 12.26 2.92 3.86
CA GLN A 107 12.72 2.20 2.68
C GLN A 107 12.31 0.73 2.74
N VAL A 108 11.74 0.21 1.64
CA VAL A 108 11.38 -1.20 1.50
C VAL A 108 11.96 -1.76 0.21
N GLY A 109 12.34 -3.04 0.24
CA GLY A 109 12.62 -3.84 -0.95
C GLY A 109 11.55 -4.91 -1.16
N PHE A 110 11.78 -5.78 -2.15
CA PHE A 110 10.87 -6.89 -2.47
C PHE A 110 11.61 -8.23 -2.45
N HIS A 111 10.95 -9.28 -1.97
CA HIS A 111 11.44 -10.66 -2.04
C HIS A 111 11.39 -11.20 -3.47
N ASN A 112 10.29 -10.96 -4.18
CA ASN A 112 10.05 -11.37 -5.55
C ASN A 112 9.50 -10.19 -6.39
N PRO A 113 10.30 -9.63 -7.32
CA PRO A 113 9.85 -8.55 -8.19
C PRO A 113 8.63 -8.90 -9.06
N LYS A 114 8.41 -10.19 -9.35
CA LYS A 114 7.27 -10.64 -10.18
C LYS A 114 5.91 -10.52 -9.48
N LEU A 115 5.90 -10.35 -8.16
CA LEU A 115 4.66 -10.14 -7.39
C LEU A 115 4.31 -8.65 -7.24
N VAL A 116 5.18 -7.75 -7.71
CA VAL A 116 4.89 -6.32 -7.74
C VAL A 116 4.11 -6.02 -9.00
N ARG A 117 2.96 -5.37 -8.83
CA ARG A 117 2.09 -4.90 -9.91
C ARG A 117 2.03 -3.38 -9.89
N ALA A 118 1.61 -2.79 -10.99
CA ALA A 118 1.37 -1.35 -11.11
C ALA A 118 -0.07 -1.11 -11.57
N HIS A 119 -0.66 -0.03 -11.09
CA HIS A 119 -1.95 0.51 -11.52
C HIS A 119 -1.77 1.96 -11.98
#